data_AF-A0A0P4UTP7-F1
#
_entry.id   AF-A0A0P4UTP7-F1
#
_cell.length_a   1.000
_cell.length_b   1.000
_cell.length_c   1.000
_cell.angle_alpha   90.00
_cell.angle_beta   90.00
_cell.angle_gamma   90.00
#
_symmetry.space_group_name_H-M   'P 1'
#
loop_
_entity.id
_entity.type
_entity.pdbx_description
1 polymer ?
#
loop_
_entity_poly.entity_id
_entity_poly.type
_entity_poly.pdbx_seq_one_letter_code
_entity_poly.pdbx_strand_id
1 'polypeptide(L)' 'MDYGCSLVEAARRLQVDQATVLMAMQRGAIPTRYQNGRPVVTSNALAEYKARSRR' A
#
# COMPACT_ATOMS: atom_id res chain seq x y z
N MET A 1 6.00 -4.54 15.72
CA MET A 1 4.57 -4.63 15.39
C MET A 1 4.38 -3.98 14.03
N ASP A 2 4.22 -4.78 12.98
CA ASP A 2 3.89 -4.28 11.65
C ASP A 2 2.42 -3.88 11.63
N TYR A 3 2.16 -2.62 11.94
CA TYR A 3 0.82 -2.06 11.85
C TYR A 3 0.42 -2.02 10.37
N GLY A 4 -0.54 -2.86 10.02
CA GLY A 4 -1.24 -2.80 8.76
C GLY A 4 -1.97 -1.47 8.59
N CYS A 5 -1.71 -0.76 7.50
CA CYS A 5 -2.36 0.50 7.18
C CYS A 5 -3.45 0.28 6.13
N SER A 6 -4.58 0.98 6.28
CA SER A 6 -5.69 0.94 5.34
C SER A 6 -5.34 1.66 4.03
N LEU A 7 -6.09 1.38 2.95
CA LEU A 7 -5.90 2.00 1.63
C LEU A 7 -5.80 3.54 1.68
N VAL A 8 -6.65 4.17 2.49
CA VAL A 8 -6.70 5.63 2.67
C VAL A 8 -5.39 6.16 3.27
N GLU A 9 -4.87 5.48 4.29
CA GLU A 9 -3.63 5.84 4.97
C GLU A 9 -2.42 5.59 4.05
N ALA A 10 -2.44 4.52 3.25
CA ALA A 10 -1.43 4.23 2.23
C ALA A 10 -1.37 5.35 1.18
N ALA A 11 -2.53 5.78 0.68
CA ALA A 11 -2.66 6.85 -0.30
C ALA A 11 -2.12 8.17 0.24
N ARG A 12 -2.47 8.52 1.49
CA ARG A 12 -1.95 9.70 2.18
C ARG A 12 -0.42 9.69 2.31
N ARG A 13 0.17 8.56 2.69
CA ARG A 13 1.65 8.42 2.87
C ARG A 13 2.42 8.47 1.55
N LEU A 14 1.80 7.99 0.47
CA LEU A 14 2.35 8.03 -0.88
C LEU A 14 2.07 9.37 -1.58
N GLN A 15 1.18 10.20 -1.04
CA GLN A 15 0.69 11.44 -1.67
C GLN A 15 0.13 11.19 -3.07
N VAL A 16 -0.63 10.10 -3.22
CA VAL A 16 -1.31 9.71 -4.47
C VAL A 16 -2.78 9.41 -4.20
N ASP A 17 -3.59 9.33 -5.25
CA ASP A 17 -4.98 8.93 -5.13
C ASP A 17 -5.14 7.47 -4.68
N GLN A 18 -6.25 7.20 -3.97
CA GLN A 18 -6.60 5.84 -3.54
C GLN A 18 -6.74 4.86 -4.72
N ALA A 19 -7.17 5.35 -5.88
CA ALA A 19 -7.26 4.56 -7.11
C ALA A 19 -5.88 4.06 -7.56
N THR A 20 -4.87 4.92 -7.49
CA THR A 20 -3.47 4.56 -7.82
C THR A 20 -2.94 3.48 -6.90
N VAL A 21 -3.22 3.59 -5.59
CA VAL A 21 -2.85 2.56 -4.61
C VAL A 21 -3.58 1.25 -4.90
N LEU A 22 -4.89 1.31 -5.18
CA LEU A 22 -5.69 0.13 -5.51
C LEU A 22 -5.16 -0.58 -6.77
N MET A 23 -4.84 0.18 -7.83
CA MET A 23 -4.26 -0.38 -9.05
C MET A 23 -2.88 -1.01 -8.77
N ALA A 24 -2.05 -0.36 -7.96
CA ALA A 24 -0.75 -0.91 -7.59
C ALA A 24 -0.88 -2.21 -6.77
N MET A 25 -1.90 -2.31 -5.91
CA MET A 25 -2.21 -3.54 -5.17
C MET A 25 -2.73 -4.65 -6.10
N GLN A 26 -3.66 -4.33 -7.01
CA GLN A 26 -4.19 -5.29 -7.99
C GLN A 26 -3.11 -5.81 -8.93
N ARG A 27 -2.15 -4.97 -9.30
CA ARG A 27 -0.99 -5.34 -10.13
C ARG A 27 0.10 -6.10 -9.36
N GLY A 28 -0.05 -6.27 -8.03
CA GLY A 28 0.96 -6.90 -7.17
C GLY A 28 2.22 -6.06 -6.94
N ALA A 29 2.19 -4.77 -7.28
CA ALA A 29 3.31 -3.85 -7.07
C ALA A 29 3.48 -3.44 -5.60
N ILE A 30 2.38 -3.45 -4.82
CA ILE A 30 2.39 -3.27 -3.38
C ILE A 30 2.02 -4.61 -2.72
N PRO A 31 2.91 -5.22 -1.93
CA PRO A 31 2.57 -6.41 -1.15
C PRO A 31 1.39 -6.16 -0.21
N THR A 32 0.28 -6.85 -0.45
CA THR A 32 -0.95 -6.74 0.34
C THR A 32 -1.34 -8.05 0.96
N ARG A 33 -1.75 -8.00 2.22
CA ARG A 33 -2.38 -9.13 2.91
C ARG A 33 -3.84 -8.84 3.14
N TYR A 34 -4.68 -9.87 3.11
CA TYR A 34 -6.08 -9.74 3.50
C TYR A 34 -6.22 -10.18 4.95
N GLN A 35 -6.76 -9.29 5.79
CA GLN A 35 -7.07 -9.59 7.18
C GLN A 35 -8.54 -9.31 7.40
N ASN A 36 -9.31 -10.34 7.78
CA ASN A 36 -10.76 -10.27 7.95
C ASN A 36 -11.49 -9.69 6.72
N GLY A 37 -11.08 -10.11 5.51
CA GLY A 37 -11.67 -9.63 4.25
C GLY A 37 -11.30 -8.20 3.85
N ARG A 38 -10.46 -7.51 4.64
CA ARG A 38 -9.99 -6.15 4.32
C ARG A 38 -8.55 -6.21 3.80
N PRO A 39 -8.22 -5.45 2.75
CA PRO A 39 -6.85 -5.35 2.28
C PRO A 39 -6.04 -4.50 3.27
N VAL A 40 -4.91 -5.06 3.69
CA VAL A 40 -3.98 -4.47 4.64
C VAL A 40 -2.61 -4.35 3.96
N VAL A 41 -2.11 -3.12 3.93
CA VAL A 41 -0.76 -2.81 3.41
C VAL A 41 0.17 -2.61 4.59
N THR A 42 1.30 -3.31 4.64
CA THR A 42 2.28 -3.09 5.71
C THR A 42 3.08 -1.82 5.46
N SER A 43 3.57 -1.20 6.53
CA SER A 43 4.41 0.00 6.40
C SER A 43 5.69 -0.27 5.60
N ASN A 44 6.26 -1.49 5.69
CA ASN A 44 7.42 -1.89 4.90
C ASN A 44 7.11 -1.98 3.39
N ALA A 45 5.98 -2.60 3.02
CA ALA A 45 5.53 -2.70 1.63
C ALA A 45 5.34 -1.32 0.98
N LEU A 46 4.82 -0.36 1.75
CA LEU A 46 4.68 1.03 1.36
C LEU A 46 6.03 1.72 1.14
N ALA A 47 6.99 1.50 2.04
CA ALA A 47 8.33 2.08 1.93
C ALA A 47 9.08 1.54 0.71
N GLU A 48 9.02 0.22 0.47
CA GLU A 48 9.62 -0.42 -0.70
C GLU A 48 9.01 0.08 -2.01
N TYR A 49 7.69 0.20 -2.07
CA TYR A 49 6.99 0.75 -3.23
C TYR A 49 7.41 2.20 -3.51
N LYS A 50 7.44 3.05 -2.48
CA LYS A 50 7.88 4.45 -2.60
C LYS A 50 9.33 4.56 -3.07
N ALA A 51 10.23 3.70 -2.58
CA ALA A 51 11.62 3.66 -3.00
C ALA A 51 11.75 3.27 -4.49
N ARG A 52 10.91 2.34 -4.96
CA ARG A 52 10.89 1.91 -6.37
C ARG A 52 10.28 2.98 -7.29
N SER A 53 9.25 3.69 -6.85
CA SER A 53 8.60 4.76 -7.63
C SER A 53 9.42 6.05 -7.73
N ARG A 54 10.43 6.25 -6.88
CA ARG A 54 11.31 7.43 -6.90
C ARG A 54 12.56 7.24 -7.78
N ARG A 55 12.72 6.07 -8.39
CA ARG A 55 13.84 5.72 -9.27
C ARG A 55 13.43 5.89 -10.72
#